data_AF-A0A7X6U9D2-F1
#
_entry.id   AF-A0A7X6U9D2-F1
#
_cell.length_a   1.000
_cell.length_b   1.000
_cell.length_c   1.000
_cell.angle_alpha   90.00
_cell.angle_beta   90.00
_cell.angle_gamma   90.00
#
_symmetry.space_group_name_H-M   'P 1'
#
loop_
_entity.id
_entity.type
_entity.pdbx_description
1 polymer ?
#
loop_
_entity_poly.entity_id
_entity_poly.type
_entity_poly.pdbx_seq_one_letter_code
_entity_poly.pdbx_strand_id
1 'polypeptide(L)'
;KLAANRDPLLLTGWQQLLGGFVLLVPGLAGGGQIALKRPAALLALAFLSVSVALVYILWMMLLKHNPVSEIAVFKFGVPVVGMLTSSLILHEQILAWNSLLALLLVSAGIVVVNARMRRSRSPGP
;
A
#
# COMPACT_ATOMS: atom_id res chain seq x y z
N LYS A 1 3.33 -27.14 -13.57
CA LYS A 1 4.39 -26.39 -14.29
C LYS A 1 3.79 -25.33 -15.26
N LEU A 2 2.90 -24.44 -14.79
CA LEU A 2 2.25 -23.39 -15.61
C LEU A 2 2.43 -21.96 -15.03
N ALA A 3 3.16 -21.83 -13.93
CA ALA A 3 3.37 -20.56 -13.21
C ALA A 3 4.75 -19.94 -13.44
N ALA A 4 5.63 -20.60 -14.22
CA ALA A 4 7.05 -20.24 -14.33
C ALA A 4 7.35 -19.03 -15.24
N ASN A 5 6.35 -18.46 -15.92
CA ASN A 5 6.56 -17.41 -16.92
C ASN A 5 5.55 -16.26 -16.87
N ARG A 6 4.85 -16.07 -15.74
CA ARG A 6 3.99 -14.89 -15.57
C ARG A 6 4.79 -13.82 -14.86
N ASP A 7 5.18 -12.79 -15.59
CA ASP A 7 5.78 -11.59 -15.00
C ASP A 7 4.89 -11.14 -13.83
N PRO A 8 5.43 -11.08 -12.61
CA PRO A 8 4.66 -10.73 -11.43
C PRO A 8 3.90 -9.40 -11.63
N LEU A 9 4.51 -8.47 -12.36
CA LEU A 9 3.90 -7.19 -12.73
C LEU A 9 2.60 -7.34 -13.53
N LEU A 10 2.54 -8.30 -14.48
CA LEU A 10 1.32 -8.58 -15.25
C LEU A 10 0.21 -9.14 -14.37
N LEU A 11 0.57 -9.97 -13.38
CA LEU A 11 -0.40 -10.55 -12.47
C LEU A 11 -1.02 -9.48 -11.55
N THR A 12 -0.19 -8.61 -10.98
CA THR A 12 -0.65 -7.47 -10.16
C THR A 12 -1.50 -6.50 -10.99
N GLY A 13 -1.11 -6.24 -12.25
CA GLY A 13 -1.88 -5.42 -13.18
C GLY A 13 -3.28 -5.99 -13.43
N TRP A 14 -3.38 -7.30 -13.67
CA TRP A 14 -4.68 -7.97 -13.82
C TRP A 14 -5.52 -7.91 -12.54
N GLN A 15 -4.91 -8.05 -11.36
CA GLN A 15 -5.61 -7.90 -10.08
C GLN A 15 -6.16 -6.49 -9.87
N GLN A 16 -5.39 -5.45 -10.21
CA GLN A 16 -5.84 -4.07 -10.11
C GLN A 16 -6.95 -3.73 -11.10
N LEU A 17 -6.87 -4.25 -12.33
CA LEU A 17 -7.94 -4.11 -13.32
C LEU A 17 -9.23 -4.79 -12.86
N LEU A 18 -9.15 -6.03 -12.37
CA LEU A 18 -10.30 -6.74 -11.81
C LEU A 18 -10.87 -6.02 -10.59
N GLY A 19 -10.02 -5.57 -9.66
CA GLY A 19 -10.45 -4.82 -8.49
C GLY A 19 -11.15 -3.50 -8.86
N GLY A 20 -10.60 -2.77 -9.82
CA GLY A 20 -11.22 -1.55 -10.37
C GLY A 20 -12.57 -1.85 -11.02
N PHE A 21 -12.66 -2.91 -11.82
CA PHE A 21 -13.91 -3.34 -12.47
C PHE A 21 -14.99 -3.74 -11.45
N VAL A 22 -14.61 -4.52 -10.43
CA VAL A 22 -15.50 -4.94 -9.34
C VAL A 22 -16.01 -3.76 -8.53
N LEU A 23 -15.23 -2.67 -8.40
CA LEU A 23 -15.69 -1.43 -7.76
C LEU A 23 -16.59 -0.60 -8.69
N LEU A 24 -16.32 -0.63 -9.99
CA LEU A 24 -17.02 0.18 -10.99
C LEU A 24 -18.47 -0.30 -11.22
N VAL A 25 -18.71 -1.61 -11.27
CA VAL A 25 -20.04 -2.22 -11.47
C VAL A 25 -21.07 -1.78 -10.40
N PRO A 26 -20.84 -1.99 -9.08
CA PRO A 26 -21.76 -1.53 -8.04
C PRO A 26 -21.76 0.00 -7.93
N GLY A 27 -20.65 0.69 -8.25
CA GLY A 27 -20.61 2.15 -8.29
C GLY A 27 -21.61 2.72 -9.30
N LEU A 28 -21.68 2.15 -10.50
CA LEU A 28 -22.67 2.52 -11.52
C LEU A 28 -24.09 2.07 -11.13
N ALA A 29 -24.23 0.86 -10.59
CA ALA A 29 -25.54 0.34 -10.16
C ALA A 29 -26.15 1.15 -9.00
N GLY A 30 -25.32 1.72 -8.13
CA GLY A 30 -25.73 2.61 -7.04
C GLY A 30 -26.00 4.07 -7.47
N GLY A 31 -25.98 4.37 -8.77
CA GLY A 31 -26.22 5.72 -9.30
C GLY A 31 -24.97 6.61 -9.37
N GLY A 32 -23.77 6.04 -9.22
CA GLY A 32 -22.50 6.77 -9.37
C GLY A 32 -22.35 7.32 -10.79
N GLN A 33 -22.27 8.64 -10.92
CA GLN A 33 -22.05 9.29 -12.19
C GLN A 33 -20.56 9.56 -12.40
N ILE A 34 -20.03 9.10 -13.53
CA ILE A 34 -18.67 9.43 -13.96
C ILE A 34 -18.70 10.87 -14.51
N ALA A 35 -18.67 11.85 -13.62
CA ALA A 35 -18.66 13.27 -13.97
C ALA A 35 -17.25 13.73 -14.37
N LEU A 36 -16.71 13.17 -15.45
CA LEU A 36 -15.43 13.60 -16.07
C LEU A 36 -15.53 14.95 -16.81
N LYS A 37 -16.61 15.72 -16.57
CA LYS A 37 -16.88 17.00 -17.24
C LYS A 37 -15.85 18.08 -16.89
N ARG A 38 -15.13 17.93 -15.77
CA ARG A 38 -14.07 18.86 -15.35
C ARG A 38 -12.70 18.28 -15.70
N PRO A 39 -11.84 19.02 -16.42
CA PRO A 39 -10.48 18.55 -16.71
C PRO A 39 -9.66 18.30 -15.43
N ALA A 40 -9.95 19.01 -14.34
CA ALA A 40 -9.35 18.74 -13.03
C ALA A 40 -9.65 17.33 -12.50
N ALA A 41 -10.84 16.77 -12.75
CA ALA A 41 -11.19 15.42 -12.32
C ALA A 41 -10.42 14.36 -13.13
N LEU A 42 -10.26 14.59 -14.43
CA LEU A 42 -9.40 13.77 -15.30
C LEU A 42 -7.95 13.79 -14.82
N LEU A 43 -7.40 14.96 -14.54
CA LEU A 43 -6.03 15.12 -14.03
C LEU A 43 -5.83 14.44 -12.68
N ALA A 44 -6.79 14.56 -11.75
CA ALA A 44 -6.71 13.90 -10.45
C ALA A 44 -6.74 12.36 -10.58
N LEU A 45 -7.60 11.81 -11.44
CA LEU A 45 -7.65 10.38 -11.72
C LEU A 45 -6.36 9.88 -12.40
N ALA A 46 -5.85 10.63 -13.37
CA ALA A 46 -4.58 10.31 -14.02
C ALA A 46 -3.43 10.33 -13.01
N PHE A 47 -3.35 11.36 -12.16
CA PHE A 47 -2.36 11.47 -11.11
C PHE A 47 -2.40 10.27 -10.16
N LEU A 48 -3.57 9.96 -9.60
CA LEU A 48 -3.74 8.83 -8.67
C LEU A 48 -3.38 7.49 -9.32
N SER A 49 -3.86 7.23 -10.54
CA SER A 49 -3.62 5.97 -11.24
C SER A 49 -2.14 5.77 -11.59
N VAL A 50 -1.47 6.81 -12.09
CA VAL A 50 -0.03 6.77 -12.40
C VAL A 50 0.79 6.62 -11.11
N SER A 51 0.48 7.36 -10.05
CA SER A 51 1.17 7.24 -8.77
C SER A 51 1.05 5.82 -8.19
N VAL A 52 -0.15 5.23 -8.23
CA VAL A 52 -0.36 3.84 -7.81
C VAL A 52 0.49 2.89 -8.67
N ALA A 53 0.44 3.00 -9.99
CA ALA A 53 1.23 2.15 -10.89
C ALA A 53 2.74 2.23 -10.58
N LEU A 54 3.29 3.43 -10.40
CA LEU A 54 4.72 3.63 -10.06
C LEU A 54 5.09 2.98 -8.73
N VAL A 55 4.28 3.15 -7.69
CA VAL A 55 4.52 2.53 -6.38
C VAL A 55 4.52 1.01 -6.47
N TYR A 56 3.58 0.43 -7.23
CA TYR A 56 3.52 -1.02 -7.42
C TYR A 56 4.67 -1.57 -8.27
N ILE A 57 5.10 -0.84 -9.31
CA ILE A 57 6.29 -1.19 -10.09
C ILE A 57 7.53 -1.20 -9.19
N LEU A 58 7.71 -0.13 -8.40
CA LEU A 58 8.82 -0.03 -7.45
C LEU A 58 8.81 -1.18 -6.45
N TRP A 59 7.63 -1.48 -5.88
CA TRP A 59 7.44 -2.60 -4.98
C TRP A 59 7.82 -3.95 -5.63
N MET A 60 7.35 -4.19 -6.87
CA MET A 60 7.68 -5.42 -7.61
C MET A 60 9.18 -5.55 -7.88
N MET A 61 9.84 -4.44 -8.23
CA MET A 61 11.28 -4.40 -8.45
C MET A 61 12.06 -4.67 -7.16
N LEU A 62 11.60 -4.12 -6.03
CA LEU A 62 12.22 -4.36 -4.73
C LEU A 62 12.11 -5.83 -4.33
N LEU A 63 10.93 -6.42 -4.47
CA LEU A 63 10.68 -7.84 -4.17
C LEU A 63 11.47 -8.79 -5.08
N LYS A 64 11.79 -8.38 -6.31
CA LYS A 64 12.61 -9.17 -7.23
C LYS A 64 14.06 -9.31 -6.74
N HIS A 65 14.57 -8.32 -6.00
CA HIS A 65 15.98 -8.24 -5.61
C HIS A 65 16.24 -8.50 -4.12
N ASN A 66 15.22 -8.47 -3.26
CA ASN A 66 15.36 -8.68 -1.82
C ASN A 66 14.28 -9.62 -1.28
N PRO A 67 14.53 -10.33 -0.16
CA PRO A 67 13.53 -11.20 0.44
C PRO A 67 12.27 -10.43 0.82
N VAL A 68 11.11 -10.97 0.43
CA VAL A 68 9.77 -10.39 0.64
C VAL A 68 9.56 -9.98 2.10
N SER A 69 10.09 -10.76 3.04
CA SER A 69 9.91 -10.52 4.46
C SER A 69 10.67 -9.30 5.00
N GLU A 70 11.85 -8.98 4.47
CA GLU A 70 12.60 -7.77 4.88
C GLU A 70 11.91 -6.51 4.34
N ILE A 71 11.46 -6.54 3.09
CA ILE A 71 10.79 -5.39 2.48
C ILE A 71 9.40 -5.16 3.08
N ALA A 72 8.68 -6.23 3.42
CA ALA A 72 7.35 -6.14 4.05
C ALA A 72 7.37 -5.36 5.37
N VAL A 73 8.49 -5.35 6.11
CA VAL A 73 8.59 -4.59 7.36
C VAL A 73 8.50 -3.08 7.10
N PHE A 74 9.03 -2.58 5.98
CA PHE A 74 8.94 -1.15 5.65
C PHE A 74 7.49 -0.67 5.45
N LYS A 75 6.56 -1.56 5.10
CA LYS A 75 5.13 -1.20 5.01
C LYS A 75 4.54 -0.80 6.36
N PHE A 76 5.12 -1.24 7.49
CA PHE A 76 4.69 -0.78 8.82
C PHE A 76 5.08 0.68 9.09
N GLY A 77 6.03 1.25 8.33
CA GLY A 77 6.36 2.67 8.40
C GLY A 77 5.36 3.57 7.68
N VAL A 78 4.58 3.04 6.73
CA VAL A 78 3.62 3.83 5.93
C VAL A 78 2.58 4.55 6.79
N PRO A 79 1.93 3.91 7.79
CA PRO A 79 1.04 4.62 8.71
C PRO A 79 1.73 5.70 9.54
N VAL A 80 2.98 5.50 9.95
CA VAL A 80 3.75 6.47 10.74
C VAL A 80 4.05 7.71 9.92
N VAL A 81 4.59 7.52 8.71
CA VAL A 81 4.85 8.63 7.78
C VAL A 81 3.53 9.33 7.42
N GLY A 82 2.47 8.57 7.18
CA GLY A 82 1.13 9.13 6.92
C GLY A 82 0.62 10.00 8.06
N MET A 83 0.76 9.57 9.31
CA MET A 83 0.41 10.37 10.49
C MET A 83 1.25 11.65 10.59
N LEU A 84 2.57 11.54 10.43
CA LEU A 84 3.47 12.69 10.50
C LEU A 84 3.16 13.73 9.41
N THR A 85 2.97 13.27 8.16
CA THR A 85 2.59 14.14 7.05
C THR A 85 1.20 14.74 7.24
N SER A 86 0.23 13.96 7.76
CA SER A 86 -1.11 14.47 8.07
C SER A 86 -1.08 15.57 9.13
N SER A 87 -0.29 15.42 10.19
CA SER A 87 -0.13 16.47 11.19
C SER A 87 0.54 17.71 10.60
N LEU A 88 1.59 17.53 9.81
CA LEU A 88 2.32 18.65 9.21
C LEU A 88 1.43 19.47 8.26
N ILE A 89 0.57 18.80 7.49
CA ILE A 89 -0.36 19.47 6.56
C ILE A 89 -1.52 20.12 7.31
N LEU A 90 -2.14 19.40 8.26
CA LEU A 90 -3.37 19.85 8.92
C LEU A 90 -3.12 20.77 10.13
N HIS A 91 -1.87 20.89 10.58
CA HIS A 91 -1.45 21.68 11.76
C HIS A 91 -2.21 21.29 13.05
N GLU A 92 -2.85 20.12 13.08
CA GLU A 92 -3.59 19.64 14.24
C GLU A 92 -2.69 18.92 15.24
N GLN A 93 -3.08 19.00 16.52
CA GLN A 93 -2.34 18.37 17.62
C GLN A 93 -2.44 16.85 17.52
N ILE A 94 -1.30 16.23 17.18
CA ILE A 94 -1.05 14.78 17.08
C ILE A 94 -1.34 14.01 18.38
N LEU A 95 -1.72 14.71 19.45
CA LEU A 95 -1.96 14.20 20.80
C LEU A 95 -3.41 13.78 21.06
N ALA A 96 -4.23 13.62 20.02
CA ALA A 96 -5.46 12.86 20.16
C ALA A 96 -5.12 11.42 20.58
N TRP A 97 -5.83 10.90 21.59
CA TRP A 97 -5.65 9.54 22.13
C TRP A 97 -5.57 8.45 21.04
N ASN A 98 -6.25 8.67 19.92
CA ASN A 98 -6.24 7.80 18.74
C ASN A 98 -4.87 7.70 18.06
N SER A 99 -4.11 8.79 17.96
CA SER A 99 -2.77 8.80 17.37
C SER A 99 -1.76 8.07 18.26
N LEU A 100 -1.88 8.22 19.58
CA LEU A 100 -1.08 7.47 20.56
C LEU A 100 -1.35 5.97 20.49
N LEU A 101 -2.62 5.56 20.42
CA LEU A 101 -3.02 4.17 20.21
C LEU A 101 -2.51 3.62 18.89
N ALA A 102 -2.64 4.37 17.79
CA ALA A 102 -2.13 3.97 16.48
C ALA A 102 -0.61 3.79 16.50
N LEU A 103 0.13 4.70 17.14
CA LEU A 103 1.58 4.60 17.27
C LEU A 103 1.99 3.37 18.10
N LEU A 104 1.33 3.13 19.23
CA LEU A 104 1.56 1.94 20.06
C LEU A 104 1.31 0.65 19.28
N LEU A 105 0.21 0.59 18.53
CA LEU A 105 -0.17 -0.60 17.76
C LEU A 105 0.82 -0.88 16.62
N VAL A 106 1.26 0.17 15.91
CA VAL A 106 2.28 0.04 14.86
C VAL A 106 3.62 -0.37 15.46
N SER A 107 4.01 0.25 16.57
CA SER A 107 5.26 -0.09 17.29
C SER A 107 5.25 -1.56 17.74
N ALA A 108 4.13 -2.02 18.32
CA ALA A 108 3.95 -3.42 18.71
C ALA A 108 4.00 -4.37 17.49
N GLY A 109 3.36 -3.99 16.38
CA GLY A 109 3.41 -4.74 15.13
C GLY A 109 4.83 -4.91 14.59
N ILE A 110 5.63 -3.84 14.61
CA ILE A 110 7.04 -3.86 14.21
C ILE A 110 7.85 -4.81 15.12
N VAL A 111 7.66 -4.74 16.44
CA VAL A 111 8.36 -5.59 17.41
C VAL A 111 8.04 -7.06 17.21
N VAL A 112 6.76 -7.42 17.05
CA VAL A 112 6.33 -8.81 16.83
C VAL A 112 6.91 -9.38 15.55
N VAL A 113 6.90 -8.61 14.45
CA VAL A 113 7.47 -9.06 13.17
C VAL A 113 8.98 -9.20 13.24
N ASN A 114 9.67 -8.23 13.85
CA ASN A 114 11.12 -8.27 14.00
C ASN A 114 11.58 -9.45 14.89
N ALA A 115 10.83 -9.77 15.94
CA ALA A 115 11.08 -10.93 16.80
C ALA A 115 10.94 -12.26 16.04
N ARG A 116 9.96 -12.36 15.13
CA ARG A 116 9.72 -13.56 14.31
C ARG A 116 10.84 -13.76 13.28
N MET A 117 11.32 -12.67 12.69
CA MET A 117 12.43 -12.69 11.72
C MET A 117 13.77 -13.09 12.35
N ARG A 118 14.06 -12.61 13.57
CA ARG A 118 15.26 -13.01 14.33
C ARG A 118 15.32 -14.52 14.64
N ARG A 119 14.16 -15.15 14.89
CA ARG A 119 14.09 -16.61 15.11
C ARG A 119 14.42 -17.44 13.86
N SER A 120 14.09 -16.95 12.67
CA SER A 120 14.43 -17.64 11.40
C SER A 120 15.89 -17.47 10.96
N ARG A 121 16.65 -16.55 11.58
CA ARG A 121 18.10 -16.35 11.35
C ARG A 121 18.98 -17.01 12.40
N SER A 122 18.48 -17.94 13.21
CA SER A 122 19.35 -18.79 14.03
C SER A 122 20.26 -19.59 13.08
N PRO A 123 21.59 -19.50 13.21
CA PRO A 123 22.48 -20.46 12.59
C PRO A 123 22.07 -21.84 13.10
N GLY A 124 21.86 -22.79 12.19
CA GLY A 124 21.85 -24.20 12.58
C GLY A 124 23.21 -24.56 13.19
N PRO A 125 23.24 -25.51 14.13
CA PRO A 125 24.46 -25.97 14.78
C PRO A 125 25.51 -26.48 13.78
#